data_AF-A0A521WLQ2-F1
#
_entry.id   AF-A0A521WLQ2-F1
#
_cell.length_a   1.000
_cell.length_b   1.000
_cell.length_c   1.000
_cell.angle_alpha   90.00
_cell.angle_beta   90.00
_cell.angle_gamma   90.00
#
_symmetry.space_group_name_H-M   'P 1'
#
loop_
_entity.id
_entity.type
_entity.pdbx_description
1 polymer ?
#
loop_
_entity_poly.entity_id
_entity_poly.type
_entity_poly.pdbx_seq_one_letter_code
_entity_poly.pdbx_strand_id
1 'polypeptide(L)'
;MQGVILDPRYWLSLAVLVGVIVVAVVRDGEGNGAPGATVVPTATVPAAATPNATATAAVELDQKRSADLAAIASILEEYRAAHGSYPSTKDEFGTVCDMPFDSGCQLLSTSWKLPRNDGKYPYWWRSTGKAYTLFTRVETPLANNGCTVTTPPALAGLYLMCRNGGTR
;
A
#
# COMPACT_ATOMS: atom_id res chain seq x y z
N MET A 1 -19.33 -40.15 -4.44
CA MET A 1 -18.82 -40.02 -5.82
C MET A 1 -19.13 -38.62 -6.29
N GLN A 2 -18.07 -37.82 -6.51
CA GLN A 2 -17.96 -36.44 -7.03
C GLN A 2 -16.70 -35.91 -6.31
N GLY A 3 -15.50 -35.82 -6.89
CA GLY A 3 -15.12 -35.56 -8.26
C GLY A 3 -14.20 -34.34 -8.22
N VAL A 4 -13.03 -34.47 -7.58
CA VAL A 4 -12.04 -33.39 -7.47
C VAL A 4 -11.38 -33.24 -8.84
N ILE A 5 -11.70 -32.15 -9.54
CA ILE A 5 -11.03 -31.76 -10.78
C ILE A 5 -9.71 -31.12 -10.38
N LEU A 6 -8.61 -31.84 -10.61
CA LEU A 6 -7.24 -31.31 -10.50
C LEU A 6 -6.93 -30.47 -11.73
N ASP A 7 -6.64 -29.17 -11.51
CA ASP A 7 -6.32 -28.19 -12.54
C ASP A 7 -4.88 -28.42 -13.08
N PRO A 8 -4.63 -28.47 -14.40
CA PRO A 8 -3.35 -28.88 -15.00
C PRO A 8 -2.24 -27.81 -14.96
N ARG A 9 -2.41 -26.70 -14.24
CA ARG A 9 -1.50 -25.54 -14.27
C ARG A 9 -0.25 -25.66 -13.38
N TYR A 10 0.04 -26.83 -12.82
CA TYR A 10 1.10 -27.04 -11.83
C TYR A 10 2.41 -27.68 -12.34
N TRP A 11 2.75 -27.51 -13.63
CA TRP A 11 3.82 -28.30 -14.27
C TRP A 11 4.97 -27.54 -14.95
N LEU A 12 5.15 -26.25 -14.68
CA LEU A 12 6.32 -25.47 -15.13
C LEU A 12 6.60 -24.42 -14.03
N SER A 13 7.72 -24.33 -13.30
CA SER A 13 9.07 -24.81 -13.57
C SER A 13 9.85 -25.02 -12.28
N LEU A 14 10.61 -26.09 -12.27
CA LEU A 14 11.76 -26.36 -11.42
C LEU A 14 12.75 -25.18 -11.36
N ALA A 15 13.54 -25.18 -10.29
CA ALA A 15 14.87 -24.59 -10.12
C ALA A 15 14.95 -23.19 -9.47
N VAL A 16 15.08 -23.17 -8.15
CA VAL A 16 16.06 -22.27 -7.49
C VAL A 16 16.83 -23.12 -6.48
N LEU A 17 17.93 -23.68 -6.97
CA LEU A 17 18.92 -24.42 -6.19
C LEU A 17 19.68 -23.40 -5.34
N VAL A 18 19.53 -23.48 -4.02
CA VAL A 18 20.37 -22.79 -3.05
C VAL A 18 21.76 -23.43 -3.14
N GLY A 19 22.71 -22.72 -3.74
CA GLY A 19 24.08 -23.19 -3.87
C GLY A 19 25.07 -22.06 -3.62
N VAL A 20 25.45 -21.84 -2.36
CA VAL A 20 26.72 -21.18 -2.02
C VAL A 20 27.27 -21.80 -0.73
N ILE A 21 28.07 -22.87 -0.87
CA ILE A 21 29.10 -23.22 0.11
C ILE A 21 30.40 -23.23 -0.67
N VAL A 22 31.23 -22.20 -0.50
CA VAL A 22 32.61 -22.18 -0.98
C VAL A 22 33.51 -22.43 0.23
N VAL A 23 33.95 -23.67 0.38
CA VAL A 23 35.06 -24.04 1.26
C VAL A 23 36.35 -23.64 0.55
N ALA A 24 37.06 -22.64 1.08
CA ALA A 24 38.40 -22.31 0.63
C ALA A 24 39.40 -23.27 1.28
N VAL A 25 39.90 -24.25 0.52
CA VAL A 25 41.11 -25.01 0.89
C VAL A 25 42.29 -24.28 0.27
N VAL A 26 43.03 -23.52 1.07
CA VAL A 26 44.35 -23.02 0.67
C VAL A 26 45.33 -24.17 0.80
N ARG A 27 45.92 -24.60 -0.32
CA ARG A 27 47.17 -25.37 -0.33
C ARG A 27 48.26 -24.50 -0.93
N ASP A 28 49.24 -24.18 -0.11
CA ASP A 28 50.52 -23.59 -0.52
C ASP A 28 51.16 -24.40 -1.65
N GLY A 29 51.68 -23.69 -2.64
CA GLY A 29 52.36 -24.25 -3.79
C GLY A 29 53.87 -24.15 -3.67
N GLU A 30 54.57 -25.10 -4.29
CA GLU A 30 55.96 -24.97 -4.71
C GLU A 30 56.12 -25.64 -6.08
N GLY A 31 56.70 -24.93 -7.06
CA GLY A 31 57.22 -25.55 -8.29
C GLY A 31 57.03 -24.79 -9.60
N ASN A 32 57.90 -23.81 -9.85
CA ASN A 32 58.67 -23.62 -11.09
C ASN A 32 57.96 -23.57 -12.47
N GLY A 33 57.98 -22.40 -13.15
CA GLY A 33 58.03 -22.34 -14.63
C GLY A 33 57.14 -21.31 -15.35
N ALA A 34 57.79 -20.49 -16.18
CA ALA A 34 57.27 -19.63 -17.28
C ALA A 34 56.70 -18.22 -16.94
N PRO A 35 57.15 -17.15 -17.66
CA PRO A 35 56.50 -15.84 -17.59
C PRO A 35 55.22 -15.88 -18.44
N GLY A 36 54.13 -16.37 -17.84
CA GLY A 36 52.79 -16.26 -18.41
C GLY A 36 52.31 -14.82 -18.27
N ALA A 37 51.85 -14.23 -19.38
CA ALA A 37 51.17 -12.94 -19.39
C ALA A 37 50.09 -12.93 -18.31
N THR A 38 50.19 -11.99 -17.36
CA THR A 38 49.20 -11.80 -16.30
C THR A 38 47.90 -11.32 -16.93
N VAL A 39 47.00 -12.25 -17.22
CA VAL A 39 45.61 -11.92 -17.54
C VAL A 39 45.01 -11.41 -16.24
N VAL A 40 44.98 -10.09 -16.05
CA VAL A 40 44.24 -9.47 -14.96
C VAL A 40 42.76 -9.84 -15.18
N PRO A 41 42.12 -10.60 -14.27
CA PRO A 41 40.70 -10.87 -14.40
C PRO A 41 39.97 -9.53 -14.36
N THR A 42 39.35 -9.17 -15.48
CA THR A 42 38.47 -8.01 -15.53
C THR A 42 37.34 -8.27 -14.54
N ALA A 43 37.28 -7.48 -13.48
CA ALA A 43 36.20 -7.55 -12.51
C ALA A 43 34.89 -7.24 -13.24
N THR A 44 34.04 -8.25 -13.42
CA THR A 44 32.66 -8.04 -13.88
C THR A 44 31.93 -7.28 -12.79
N VAL A 45 31.74 -5.97 -12.99
CA VAL A 45 30.90 -5.14 -12.11
C VAL A 45 29.49 -5.74 -12.13
N PRO A 46 28.90 -6.11 -10.98
CA PRO A 46 27.52 -6.56 -10.94
C PRO A 46 26.62 -5.50 -11.57
N ALA A 47 25.78 -5.90 -12.53
CA ALA A 47 24.80 -5.00 -13.11
C ALA A 47 23.96 -4.39 -11.98
N ALA A 48 23.97 -3.07 -11.88
CA ALA A 48 23.16 -2.34 -10.92
C ALA A 48 21.69 -2.73 -11.13
N ALA A 49 21.02 -3.19 -10.08
CA ALA A 49 19.62 -3.57 -10.15
C ALA A 49 18.80 -2.36 -10.61
N THR A 50 18.12 -2.49 -11.75
CA THR A 50 17.23 -1.44 -12.26
C THR A 50 16.03 -1.30 -11.32
N PRO A 51 15.70 -0.07 -10.87
CA PRO A 51 14.52 0.15 -10.04
C PRO A 51 13.24 -0.38 -10.71
N ASN A 52 12.41 -1.12 -9.97
CA ASN A 52 11.13 -1.60 -10.45
C ASN A 52 10.11 -0.45 -10.46
N ALA A 53 9.90 0.17 -11.62
CA ALA A 53 9.03 1.34 -11.79
C ALA A 53 7.61 1.14 -11.22
N THR A 54 7.08 -0.09 -11.28
CA THR A 54 5.75 -0.42 -10.74
C THR A 54 5.70 -0.27 -9.21
N ALA A 55 6.77 -0.65 -8.52
CA ALA A 55 6.83 -0.51 -7.06
C ALA A 55 6.93 0.97 -6.66
N THR A 56 7.68 1.78 -7.42
CA THR A 56 7.78 3.23 -7.18
C THR A 56 6.44 3.92 -7.35
N ALA A 57 5.69 3.62 -8.43
CA ALA A 57 4.38 4.21 -8.67
C ALA A 57 3.35 3.87 -7.57
N ALA A 58 3.41 2.65 -7.02
CA ALA A 58 2.55 2.23 -5.91
C ALA A 58 2.80 3.07 -4.64
N VAL A 59 4.07 3.31 -4.31
CA VAL A 59 4.45 4.13 -3.15
C VAL A 59 4.02 5.58 -3.32
N GLU A 60 4.22 6.16 -4.50
CA GLU A 60 3.78 7.53 -4.81
C GLU A 60 2.26 7.68 -4.70
N LEU A 61 1.49 6.69 -5.18
CA LEU A 61 0.04 6.68 -5.07
C LEU A 61 -0.42 6.58 -3.61
N ASP A 62 0.22 5.74 -2.81
CA ASP A 62 -0.08 5.61 -1.38
C ASP A 62 0.24 6.89 -0.60
N GLN A 63 1.32 7.60 -0.96
CA GLN A 63 1.63 8.93 -0.42
C GLN A 63 0.56 9.97 -0.78
N LYS A 64 0.11 9.99 -2.05
CA LYS A 64 -0.99 10.85 -2.49
C LYS A 64 -2.26 10.58 -1.68
N ARG A 65 -2.65 9.32 -1.54
CA ARG A 65 -3.83 8.92 -0.74
C ARG A 65 -3.71 9.39 0.71
N SER A 66 -2.51 9.34 1.29
CA SER A 66 -2.27 9.84 2.66
C SER A 66 -2.49 11.35 2.77
N ALA A 67 -2.00 12.11 1.78
CA ALA A 67 -2.22 13.55 1.69
C ALA A 67 -3.71 13.89 1.47
N ASP A 68 -4.40 13.13 0.62
CA ASP A 68 -5.83 13.31 0.39
C ASP A 68 -6.65 13.05 1.66
N LEU A 69 -6.34 11.98 2.43
CA LEU A 69 -6.97 11.74 3.73
C LEU A 69 -6.70 12.89 4.72
N ALA A 70 -5.51 13.50 4.69
CA ALA A 70 -5.19 14.65 5.52
C ALA A 70 -6.01 15.89 5.14
N ALA A 71 -6.21 16.13 3.84
CA ALA A 71 -7.03 17.22 3.35
C ALA A 71 -8.51 17.04 3.72
N ILE A 72 -9.06 15.83 3.56
CA ILE A 72 -10.44 15.51 3.97
C ILE A 72 -10.61 15.71 5.49
N ALA A 73 -9.64 15.30 6.29
CA ALA A 73 -9.65 15.52 7.74
C ALA A 73 -9.69 17.01 8.12
N SER A 74 -8.93 17.86 7.42
CA SER A 74 -8.98 19.32 7.62
C SER A 74 -10.38 19.88 7.31
N ILE A 75 -10.96 19.49 6.17
CA ILE A 75 -12.30 19.92 5.75
C ILE A 75 -13.36 19.48 6.78
N LEU A 76 -13.21 18.27 7.35
CA LEU A 76 -14.09 17.78 8.41
C LEU A 76 -14.02 18.63 9.67
N GLU A 77 -12.83 19.05 10.11
CA GLU A 77 -12.67 19.94 11.26
C GLU A 77 -13.28 21.31 11.00
N GLU A 78 -13.09 21.86 9.79
CA GLU A 78 -13.71 23.12 9.37
C GLU A 78 -15.25 23.01 9.36
N TYR A 79 -15.78 21.91 8.80
CA TYR A 79 -17.22 21.63 8.84
C TYR A 79 -17.72 21.55 10.28
N ARG A 80 -17.04 20.81 11.16
CA ARG A 80 -17.42 20.71 12.58
C ARG A 80 -17.38 22.08 13.26
N ALA A 81 -16.39 22.91 12.97
CA ALA A 81 -16.29 24.25 13.53
C ALA A 81 -17.48 25.13 13.12
N ALA A 82 -17.96 25.00 11.87
CA ALA A 82 -19.11 25.75 11.35
C ALA A 82 -20.48 25.21 11.80
N HIS A 83 -20.62 23.88 11.91
CA HIS A 83 -21.91 23.22 12.11
C HIS A 83 -22.08 22.58 13.51
N GLY A 84 -21.03 22.58 14.32
CA GLY A 84 -21.01 22.01 15.67
C GLY A 84 -20.77 20.48 15.73
N SER A 85 -20.89 19.78 14.61
CA SER A 85 -20.67 18.33 14.50
C SER A 85 -20.14 17.95 13.12
N TYR A 86 -19.53 16.77 13.00
CA TYR A 86 -19.24 16.19 11.68
C TYR A 86 -20.54 15.74 11.00
N PRO A 87 -20.60 15.68 9.66
CA PRO A 87 -21.71 15.00 9.01
C PRO A 87 -21.72 13.54 9.45
N SER A 88 -22.88 13.05 9.86
CA SER A 88 -22.99 11.71 10.43
C SER A 88 -23.32 10.69 9.34
N THR A 89 -22.66 9.53 9.41
CA THR A 89 -23.09 8.32 8.67
C THR A 89 -23.97 7.43 9.56
N LYS A 90 -24.41 7.90 10.73
CA LYS A 90 -25.05 7.08 11.78
C LYS A 90 -24.19 5.88 12.17
N ASP A 91 -22.87 6.08 12.17
CA ASP A 91 -21.90 5.03 12.44
C ASP A 91 -21.86 3.91 11.37
N GLU A 92 -22.51 4.14 10.23
CA GLU A 92 -22.46 3.25 9.07
C GLU A 92 -21.28 3.61 8.15
N PHE A 93 -20.98 2.71 7.23
CA PHE A 93 -19.95 2.89 6.24
C PHE A 93 -20.51 3.63 5.01
N GLY A 94 -19.80 4.66 4.55
CA GLY A 94 -20.16 5.40 3.35
C GLY A 94 -18.93 5.89 2.59
N THR A 95 -19.15 6.56 1.46
CA THR A 95 -18.06 7.19 0.70
C THR A 95 -17.92 8.68 0.99
N VAL A 96 -16.77 9.26 0.67
CA VAL A 96 -16.52 10.70 0.68
C VAL A 96 -17.05 11.31 -0.61
N CYS A 97 -18.38 11.36 -0.73
CA CYS A 97 -19.10 11.99 -1.84
C CYS A 97 -18.81 11.39 -3.24
N ASP A 98 -18.75 10.07 -3.36
CA ASP A 98 -18.72 9.39 -4.65
C ASP A 98 -20.11 9.38 -5.31
N MET A 99 -21.17 9.24 -4.51
CA MET A 99 -22.57 9.28 -4.94
C MET A 99 -23.29 10.53 -4.38
N PRO A 100 -24.30 11.08 -5.10
CA PRO A 100 -24.98 12.32 -4.70
C PRO A 100 -25.68 12.29 -3.33
N PHE A 101 -26.02 11.09 -2.83
CA PHE A 101 -26.72 10.89 -1.57
C PHE A 101 -25.81 10.49 -0.42
N ASP A 102 -24.50 10.42 -0.65
CA ASP A 102 -23.55 10.17 0.43
C ASP A 102 -23.54 11.34 1.41
N SER A 103 -23.56 11.04 2.71
CA SER A 103 -23.46 12.08 3.74
C SER A 103 -22.16 12.87 3.64
N GLY A 104 -21.11 12.29 3.03
CA GLY A 104 -19.85 12.96 2.73
C GLY A 104 -20.00 14.15 1.77
N CYS A 105 -21.05 14.20 0.95
CA CYS A 105 -21.31 15.33 0.05
C CYS A 105 -21.65 16.62 0.78
N GLN A 106 -22.03 16.56 2.06
CA GLN A 106 -22.21 17.76 2.88
C GLN A 106 -20.91 18.55 3.02
N LEU A 107 -19.74 17.91 2.90
CA LEU A 107 -18.44 18.59 2.98
C LEU A 107 -18.18 19.55 1.80
N LEU A 108 -18.94 19.46 0.71
CA LEU A 108 -18.86 20.39 -0.41
C LEU A 108 -19.33 21.80 -0.04
N SER A 109 -20.11 21.97 1.03
CA SER A 109 -20.44 23.30 1.55
C SER A 109 -19.23 24.01 2.15
N THR A 110 -18.24 23.25 2.63
CA THR A 110 -16.99 23.77 3.21
C THR A 110 -15.92 23.96 2.14
N SER A 111 -15.75 22.98 1.25
CA SER A 111 -14.72 23.04 0.20
C SER A 111 -15.14 22.36 -1.09
N TRP A 112 -15.09 23.10 -2.20
CA TRP A 112 -15.33 22.58 -3.54
C TRP A 112 -14.17 21.70 -4.06
N LYS A 113 -13.00 21.74 -3.40
CA LYS A 113 -11.82 20.92 -3.72
C LYS A 113 -11.74 19.64 -2.89
N LEU A 114 -12.88 19.10 -2.46
CA LEU A 114 -12.92 17.85 -1.69
C LEU A 114 -12.31 16.68 -2.49
N PRO A 115 -11.26 16.02 -2.01
CA PRO A 115 -10.79 14.76 -2.59
C PRO A 115 -11.86 13.68 -2.38
N ARG A 116 -12.36 13.10 -3.48
CA ARG A 116 -13.44 12.08 -3.46
C ARG A 116 -12.94 10.67 -3.76
N ASN A 117 -11.94 10.57 -4.63
CA ASN A 117 -11.31 9.32 -5.05
C ASN A 117 -9.85 9.58 -5.48
N ASP A 118 -9.10 8.50 -5.63
CA ASP A 118 -7.73 8.52 -6.16
C ASP A 118 -7.65 8.38 -7.69
N GLY A 119 -8.80 8.53 -8.38
CA GLY A 119 -8.96 8.23 -9.81
C GLY A 119 -9.40 6.79 -10.12
N LYS A 120 -9.35 5.88 -9.15
CA LYS A 120 -9.73 4.46 -9.32
C LYS A 120 -10.72 3.97 -8.26
N TYR A 121 -10.52 4.37 -7.00
CA TYR A 121 -11.32 3.97 -5.86
C TYR A 121 -11.76 5.19 -5.05
N PRO A 122 -13.00 5.18 -4.54
CA PRO A 122 -13.46 6.24 -3.66
C PRO A 122 -12.73 6.20 -2.33
N TYR A 123 -12.65 7.36 -1.66
CA TYR A 123 -12.35 7.38 -0.24
C TYR A 123 -13.60 7.01 0.54
N TRP A 124 -13.41 6.29 1.63
CA TRP A 124 -14.51 5.88 2.48
C TRP A 124 -14.40 6.51 3.86
N TRP A 125 -15.52 6.55 4.55
CA TRP A 125 -15.55 7.05 5.90
C TRP A 125 -16.71 6.49 6.72
N ARG A 126 -16.60 6.70 8.03
CA ARG A 126 -17.59 6.40 9.05
C ARG A 126 -17.56 7.52 10.08
N SER A 127 -18.72 8.04 10.46
CA SER A 127 -18.82 9.09 11.47
C SER A 127 -20.05 8.93 12.37
N THR A 128 -19.84 9.16 13.66
CA THR A 128 -20.89 9.28 14.68
C THR A 128 -21.40 10.71 14.84
N GLY A 129 -20.85 11.67 14.09
CA GLY A 129 -21.04 13.11 14.30
C GLY A 129 -20.10 13.72 15.33
N LYS A 130 -19.48 12.91 16.21
CA LYS A 130 -18.49 13.34 17.22
C LYS A 130 -17.06 12.88 16.92
N ALA A 131 -16.95 11.73 16.28
CA ALA A 131 -15.70 11.15 15.80
C ALA A 131 -15.88 10.67 14.37
N TYR A 132 -14.76 10.50 13.67
CA TYR A 132 -14.75 9.90 12.35
C TYR A 132 -13.53 9.00 12.15
N THR A 133 -13.67 8.06 11.23
CA THR A 133 -12.57 7.32 10.62
C THR A 133 -12.69 7.44 9.11
N LEU A 134 -11.63 7.90 8.47
CA LEU A 134 -11.42 7.88 7.03
C LEU A 134 -10.66 6.61 6.65
N PHE A 135 -10.97 6.05 5.48
CA PHE A 135 -10.33 4.86 4.94
C PHE A 135 -9.95 5.10 3.48
N THR A 136 -8.81 4.54 3.09
CA THR A 136 -8.43 4.36 1.68
C THR A 136 -7.79 3.01 1.50
N ARG A 137 -7.96 2.44 0.31
CA ARG A 137 -7.16 1.29 -0.13
C ARG A 137 -5.75 1.78 -0.44
N VAL A 138 -4.76 0.96 -0.12
CA VAL A 138 -3.36 1.15 -0.51
C VAL A 138 -2.86 -0.07 -1.30
N GLU A 139 -1.80 0.10 -2.10
CA GLU A 139 -1.19 -1.05 -2.79
C GLU A 139 -0.09 -1.70 -1.94
N THR A 140 0.54 -0.92 -1.06
CA THR A 140 1.63 -1.39 -0.20
C THR A 140 1.10 -1.81 1.17
N PRO A 141 1.39 -3.04 1.64
CA PRO A 141 1.07 -3.45 3.01
C PRO A 141 1.73 -2.52 4.04
N LEU A 142 0.96 -2.03 4.99
CA LEU A 142 1.45 -1.17 6.08
C LEU A 142 1.61 -1.99 7.36
N ALA A 143 2.74 -1.83 8.06
CA ALA A 143 2.93 -2.41 9.40
C ALA A 143 1.92 -1.87 10.42
N ASN A 144 1.48 -0.62 10.22
CA ASN A 144 0.40 0.00 10.96
C ASN A 144 -0.51 0.76 9.98
N ASN A 145 -1.75 0.32 9.86
CA ASN A 145 -2.75 0.94 8.98
C ASN A 145 -3.48 2.13 9.63
N GLY A 146 -3.25 2.42 10.92
CA GLY A 146 -3.91 3.50 11.65
C GLY A 146 -5.40 3.27 11.93
N CYS A 147 -5.96 2.09 11.62
CA CYS A 147 -7.38 1.81 11.77
C CYS A 147 -7.68 1.42 13.22
N THR A 148 -8.46 2.25 13.93
CA THR A 148 -8.83 2.00 15.35
C THR A 148 -10.23 1.42 15.51
N VAL A 149 -10.93 1.23 14.40
CA VAL A 149 -12.30 0.71 14.33
C VAL A 149 -12.29 -0.59 13.52
N THR A 150 -13.25 -1.46 13.80
CA THR A 150 -13.43 -2.70 13.04
C THR A 150 -13.60 -2.38 11.55
N THR A 151 -12.74 -2.95 10.72
CA THR A 151 -12.83 -2.82 9.27
C THR A 151 -14.19 -3.34 8.80
N PRO A 152 -14.95 -2.54 8.04
CA PRO A 152 -16.21 -2.96 7.47
C PRO A 152 -16.03 -4.22 6.59
N PRO A 153 -17.00 -5.15 6.56
CA PRO A 153 -16.91 -6.35 5.72
C PRO A 153 -16.63 -6.05 4.24
N ALA A 154 -17.15 -4.94 3.73
CA ALA A 154 -16.92 -4.47 2.36
C ALA A 154 -15.45 -4.15 2.04
N LEU A 155 -14.62 -3.91 3.06
CA LEU A 155 -13.18 -3.62 2.93
C LEU A 155 -12.30 -4.77 3.46
N ALA A 156 -12.89 -5.91 3.82
CA ALA A 156 -12.15 -7.04 4.35
C ALA A 156 -11.16 -7.60 3.29
N GLY A 157 -9.95 -7.93 3.73
CA GLY A 157 -8.90 -8.47 2.86
C GLY A 157 -8.16 -7.44 2.01
N LEU A 158 -8.50 -6.15 2.10
CA LEU A 158 -7.76 -5.08 1.44
C LEU A 158 -6.63 -4.56 2.33
N TYR A 159 -5.54 -4.10 1.71
CA TYR A 159 -4.59 -3.23 2.41
C TYR A 159 -5.22 -1.84 2.54
N LEU A 160 -5.35 -1.39 3.77
CA LEU A 160 -6.00 -0.14 4.11
C LEU A 160 -5.03 0.81 4.79
N MET A 161 -5.32 2.08 4.64
CA MET A 161 -4.81 3.15 5.49
C MET A 161 -5.99 3.92 6.05
N CYS A 162 -5.93 4.26 7.32
CA CYS A 162 -6.95 5.00 8.02
C CYS A 162 -6.42 6.28 8.65
N ARG A 163 -7.31 7.26 8.78
CA ARG A 163 -7.09 8.46 9.59
C ARG A 163 -8.30 8.67 10.50
N ASN A 164 -8.07 8.84 11.79
CA ASN A 164 -9.13 9.07 12.77
C ASN A 164 -9.11 10.53 13.24
N GLY A 165 -10.26 11.04 13.68
CA GLY A 165 -10.38 12.36 14.31
C GLY A 165 -11.62 12.49 15.18
N GLY A 166 -11.70 13.62 15.89
CA GLY A 166 -12.73 13.89 16.89
C GLY A 166 -12.53 13.17 18.23
N THR A 167 -13.52 13.28 19.11
CA THR A 167 -13.55 12.66 20.44
C THR A 167 -14.58 11.53 20.44
N ARG A 168 -14.17 10.34 20.87
CA ARG A 168 -15.08 9.19 21.05
C ARG A 168 -16.05 9.44 22.20
#